data_AF-A0A950XXY6-F1
#
_entry.id   AF-A0A950XXY6-F1
#
_cell.length_a   1.000
_cell.length_b   1.000
_cell.length_c   1.000
_cell.angle_alpha   90.00
_cell.angle_beta   90.00
_cell.angle_gamma   90.00
#
_symmetry.space_group_name_H-M   'P 1'
#
loop_
_entity.id
_entity.type
_entity.pdbx_description
1 polymer ?
#
loop_
_entity_poly.entity_id
_entity_poly.type
_entity_poly.pdbx_seq_one_letter_code
_entity_poly.pdbx_strand_id
1 'polypeptide(L)'
;MDVAEFEKARLARDARYDGRFFIGVTSTGIYCRPICPAPSPKPANVRFFQSAAAAAEAGFRPCLRCRPEASPGTPAWMGSSSSVSRALKLIGEGALDDASVDDLAGRLGIGSRHLRRLFLRHLGATPVAVAQTRRVHFAKRLIDDTDLPMTEVALASGFSSIRRFNATFRTLYGRTPSELRSASAASRVHRAPGEYVFRLSYRPPAAPREYRRRVSLGGRTGAIAVRPIHGKNEVELHIDFPEPAALLKIVNLVRQKLDLQ
;
A
#
# COMPACT_ATOMS: atom_id res chain seq x y z
N MET A 1 24.69 22.52 18.76
CA MET A 1 24.44 21.13 18.33
C MET A 1 24.86 20.25 19.47
N ASP A 2 23.95 19.48 20.08
CA ASP A 2 24.33 18.52 21.11
C ASP A 2 25.03 17.31 20.45
N VAL A 3 26.36 17.27 20.56
CA VAL A 3 27.19 16.23 19.96
C VAL A 3 26.90 14.86 20.59
N ALA A 4 26.57 14.81 21.88
CA ALA A 4 26.25 13.56 22.56
C ALA A 4 24.91 12.99 22.06
N GLU A 5 23.92 13.84 21.85
CA GLU A 5 22.63 13.45 21.25
C GLU A 5 22.82 12.91 19.83
N PHE A 6 23.58 13.61 18.98
CA PHE A 6 23.82 13.20 17.60
C PHE A 6 24.60 11.90 17.51
N GLU A 7 25.56 11.69 18.41
CA GLU A 7 26.32 10.44 18.47
C GLU A 7 25.42 9.26 18.86
N LYS A 8 24.56 9.45 19.87
CA LYS A 8 23.56 8.44 20.26
C LYS A 8 22.62 8.12 19.11
N ALA A 9 22.09 9.14 18.43
CA ALA A 9 21.18 8.98 17.29
C ALA A 9 21.85 8.24 16.12
N ARG A 10 23.11 8.58 15.80
CA ARG A 10 23.91 7.92 14.76
C ARG A 10 24.14 6.44 15.08
N LEU A 11 24.57 6.13 16.30
CA LEU A 11 24.86 4.75 16.70
C LEU A 11 23.59 3.88 16.72
N ALA A 12 22.47 4.44 17.16
CA ALA A 12 21.17 3.77 17.14
C ALA A 12 20.53 3.70 15.74
N ARG A 13 21.05 4.46 14.76
CA ARG A 13 20.43 4.68 13.44
C ARG A 13 18.98 5.15 13.57
N ASP A 14 18.75 6.11 14.46
CA ASP A 14 17.41 6.57 14.83
C ASP A 14 16.75 7.33 13.67
N ALA A 15 15.68 6.76 13.11
CA ALA A 15 14.94 7.31 12.00
C ALA A 15 14.32 8.69 12.28
N ARG A 16 14.11 9.05 13.55
CA ARG A 16 13.59 10.36 13.95
C ARG A 16 14.58 11.49 13.66
N TYR A 17 15.87 11.17 13.56
CA TYR A 17 16.93 12.14 13.24
C TYR A 17 17.30 12.15 11.76
N ASP A 18 16.65 11.34 10.95
CA ASP A 18 16.92 11.27 9.52
C ASP A 18 16.71 12.63 8.85
N GLY A 19 17.77 13.16 8.22
CA GLY A 19 17.77 14.49 7.61
C GLY A 19 17.87 15.68 8.57
N ARG A 20 17.90 15.45 9.90
CA ARG A 20 18.12 16.53 10.90
C ARG A 20 19.58 16.95 11.02
N PHE A 21 20.50 16.03 10.72
CA PHE A 21 21.93 16.30 10.62
C PHE A 21 22.59 15.28 9.68
N PHE A 22 23.84 15.55 9.33
CA PHE A 22 24.67 14.73 8.44
C PHE A 22 26.02 14.44 9.09
N ILE A 23 26.63 13.33 8.71
CA ILE A 23 27.85 12.78 9.32
C ILE A 23 28.92 12.73 8.25
N GLY A 24 29.94 13.59 8.32
CA GLY A 24 31.15 13.45 7.52
C GLY A 24 32.14 12.51 8.20
N VAL A 25 32.69 11.57 7.43
CA VAL A 25 33.67 10.58 7.87
C VAL A 25 35.04 10.95 7.33
N THR A 26 35.91 11.48 8.18
CA THR A 26 37.21 12.06 7.76
C THR A 26 38.13 11.02 7.11
N SER A 27 38.09 9.78 7.58
CA SER A 27 38.92 8.70 7.05
C SER A 27 38.55 8.26 5.63
N THR A 28 37.34 8.56 5.15
CA THR A 28 36.88 8.17 3.81
C THR A 28 36.49 9.36 2.93
N GLY A 29 36.41 10.56 3.50
CA GLY A 29 35.91 11.76 2.84
C GLY A 29 34.43 11.65 2.44
N ILE A 30 33.64 10.76 3.06
CA ILE A 30 32.23 10.54 2.71
C ILE A 30 31.32 11.16 3.77
N TYR A 31 30.26 11.85 3.36
CA TYR A 31 29.18 12.20 4.28
C TYR A 31 27.95 11.30 4.11
N CYS A 32 27.24 11.07 5.22
CA CYS A 32 26.15 10.13 5.37
C CYS A 32 24.98 10.75 6.13
N ARG A 33 23.81 10.11 6.04
CA ARG A 33 22.68 10.28 6.95
C ARG A 33 22.89 9.47 8.24
N PRO A 34 22.20 9.83 9.35
CA PRO A 34 22.32 9.11 10.62
C PRO A 34 21.77 7.68 10.58
N ILE A 35 20.90 7.37 9.61
CA ILE A 35 20.35 6.03 9.42
C ILE A 35 21.17 5.15 8.46
N CYS A 36 22.36 5.60 8.04
CA CYS A 36 23.14 4.87 7.03
C CYS A 36 23.42 3.43 7.48
N PRO A 37 23.13 2.41 6.64
CA PRO A 37 23.33 1.01 7.00
C PRO A 37 24.81 0.60 6.98
N ALA A 38 25.71 1.47 6.52
CA ALA A 38 27.14 1.22 6.58
C ALA A 38 27.62 1.02 8.03
N PRO A 39 28.72 0.28 8.25
CA PRO A 39 29.32 0.17 9.58
C PRO A 39 29.61 1.56 10.16
N SER A 40 29.26 1.74 11.44
CA SER A 40 29.44 3.02 12.13
C SER A 40 30.94 3.35 12.24
N PRO A 41 31.41 4.51 11.74
CA PRO A 41 32.79 4.93 11.92
C PRO A 41 33.12 5.20 13.39
N LYS A 42 34.42 5.15 13.72
CA LYS A 42 34.95 5.53 15.03
C LYS A 42 34.61 7.01 15.31
N PRO A 43 34.26 7.38 16.55
CA PRO A 43 33.90 8.76 16.90
C PRO A 43 34.97 9.79 16.51
N ALA A 44 36.25 9.45 16.65
CA ALA A 44 37.38 10.31 16.27
C ALA A 44 37.39 10.72 14.78
N ASN A 45 36.73 9.94 13.91
CA ASN A 45 36.65 10.21 12.48
C ASN A 45 35.33 10.87 12.06
N VAL A 46 34.49 11.30 13.02
CA VAL A 46 33.14 11.82 12.75
C VAL A 46 33.11 13.33 12.90
N ARG A 47 32.51 13.99 11.91
CA ARG A 47 32.10 15.40 11.96
C ARG A 47 30.61 15.51 11.69
N PHE A 48 29.92 16.38 12.41
CA PHE A 48 28.49 16.62 12.23
C PHE A 48 28.22 17.91 11.46
N PHE A 49 27.24 17.87 10.56
CA PHE A 49 26.82 18.99 9.72
C PHE A 49 25.31 19.18 9.80
N GLN A 50 24.85 20.43 9.74
CA GLN A 50 23.42 20.74 9.76
C GLN A 50 22.70 20.40 8.45
N SER A 51 23.42 20.40 7.33
CA SER A 51 22.86 20.13 6.00
C SER A 51 23.83 19.32 5.15
N ALA A 52 23.29 18.66 4.12
CA ALA A 52 24.09 17.99 3.09
C ALA A 52 25.01 18.97 2.36
N ALA A 53 24.53 20.20 2.12
CA ALA A 53 25.31 21.28 1.49
C ALA A 53 26.53 21.65 2.33
N ALA A 54 26.37 21.85 3.64
CA ALA A 54 27.49 22.17 4.54
C ALA A 54 28.55 21.05 4.57
N ALA A 55 28.13 19.78 4.49
CA ALA A 55 29.06 18.66 4.39
C ALA A 55 29.80 18.63 3.04
N ALA A 56 29.10 18.94 1.95
CA ALA A 56 29.70 19.01 0.61
C ALA A 56 30.71 20.17 0.50
N GLU A 57 30.38 21.36 1.01
CA GLU A 57 31.29 22.51 1.08
C GLU A 57 32.54 22.22 1.92
N ALA A 58 32.39 21.40 2.97
CA ALA A 58 33.52 20.91 3.77
C ALA A 58 34.37 19.82 3.07
N GLY A 59 34.10 19.51 1.79
CA GLY A 59 34.89 18.61 0.96
C GLY A 59 34.50 17.12 1.04
N PHE A 60 33.36 16.79 1.68
CA PHE A 60 32.90 15.41 1.76
C PHE A 60 32.03 15.05 0.54
N ARG A 61 32.26 13.87 -0.04
CA ARG A 61 31.43 13.33 -1.13
C ARG A 61 30.22 12.55 -0.59
N PRO A 62 29.06 12.54 -1.28
CA PRO A 62 27.87 11.87 -0.78
C PRO A 62 28.00 10.35 -0.77
N CYS A 63 27.45 9.72 0.27
CA CYS A 63 27.39 8.26 0.36
C CYS A 63 26.42 7.66 -0.66
N LEU A 64 26.91 6.73 -1.49
CA LEU A 64 26.08 6.02 -2.47
C LEU A 64 25.06 5.04 -1.84
N ARG A 65 25.19 4.70 -0.56
CA ARG A 65 24.30 3.76 0.13
C ARG A 65 23.07 4.44 0.72
N CYS A 66 23.26 5.56 1.44
CA CYS A 66 22.16 6.30 2.06
C CYS A 66 21.70 7.51 1.24
N ARG A 67 22.38 7.82 0.13
CA ARG A 67 22.05 8.90 -0.83
C ARG A 67 21.65 10.20 -0.12
N PRO A 68 22.55 10.76 0.73
CA PRO A 68 22.23 11.91 1.58
C PRO A 68 22.01 13.20 0.78
N GLU A 69 22.40 13.22 -0.50
CA GLU A 69 22.19 14.31 -1.44
C GLU A 69 20.78 14.32 -2.06
N ALA A 70 20.02 13.23 -1.91
CA ALA A 70 18.66 13.16 -2.45
C ALA A 70 17.70 14.01 -1.63
N SER A 71 16.66 14.57 -2.27
CA SER A 71 15.64 15.31 -1.54
C SER A 71 14.83 14.39 -0.61
N PRO A 72 14.49 14.83 0.62
CA PRO A 72 13.66 14.05 1.54
C PRO A 72 12.35 13.58 0.90
N GLY A 73 11.95 12.34 1.21
CA GLY A 73 10.72 11.74 0.67
C GLY A 73 10.80 11.24 -0.78
N THR A 74 11.89 11.49 -1.51
CA THR A 74 12.09 10.88 -2.83
C THR A 74 12.39 9.38 -2.74
N PRO A 75 12.17 8.59 -3.81
CA PRO A 75 12.53 7.17 -3.82
C PRO A 75 14.00 6.91 -3.50
N ALA A 76 14.90 7.78 -3.96
CA ALA A 76 16.32 7.70 -3.66
C ALA A 76 16.61 7.91 -2.16
N TRP A 77 15.89 8.83 -1.49
CA TRP A 77 15.98 9.03 -0.05
C TRP A 77 15.38 7.87 0.76
N MET A 78 14.21 7.38 0.36
CA MET A 78 13.52 6.29 1.05
C MET A 78 14.24 4.94 0.88
N GLY A 79 15.03 4.78 -0.18
CA GLY A 79 15.75 3.56 -0.48
C GLY A 79 14.80 2.37 -0.61
N SER A 80 15.09 1.26 0.06
CA SER A 80 14.32 0.02 -0.08
C SER A 80 12.85 0.08 0.34
N SER A 81 12.44 1.03 1.20
CA SER A 81 11.02 1.20 1.55
C SER A 81 10.21 1.76 0.37
N SER A 82 10.84 2.47 -0.57
CA SER A 82 10.19 2.90 -1.81
C SER A 82 9.80 1.72 -2.69
N SER A 83 10.63 0.67 -2.76
CA SER A 83 10.32 -0.57 -3.49
C SER A 83 9.12 -1.29 -2.88
N VAL A 84 9.04 -1.34 -1.55
CA VAL A 84 7.88 -1.92 -0.84
C VAL A 84 6.63 -1.09 -1.08
N SER A 85 6.72 0.24 -1.00
CA SER A 85 5.58 1.15 -1.24
C SER A 85 5.04 1.00 -2.68
N ARG A 86 5.94 0.92 -3.67
CA ARG A 86 5.57 0.66 -5.06
C ARG A 86 4.95 -0.73 -5.23
N ALA A 87 5.49 -1.76 -4.57
CA ALA A 87 4.92 -3.10 -4.59
C ALA A 87 3.52 -3.15 -3.97
N LEU A 88 3.27 -2.46 -2.85
CA LEU A 88 1.95 -2.35 -2.21
C LEU A 88 0.91 -1.72 -3.14
N LYS A 89 1.33 -0.67 -3.88
CA LYS A 89 0.48 -0.05 -4.91
C LYS A 89 0.13 -1.06 -6.00
N LEU A 90 1.12 -1.76 -6.55
CA LEU A 90 0.90 -2.79 -7.57
C LEU A 90 0.00 -3.93 -7.08
N ILE A 91 0.22 -4.42 -5.86
CA ILE A 91 -0.67 -5.42 -5.23
C ILE A 91 -2.10 -4.88 -5.16
N GLY A 92 -2.28 -3.58 -4.94
CA GLY A 92 -3.61 -2.96 -4.90
C GLY A 92 -4.31 -2.77 -6.23
N GLU A 93 -3.51 -2.72 -7.28
CA GLU A 93 -3.98 -2.74 -8.66
C GLU A 93 -4.26 -4.17 -9.16
N GLY A 94 -4.09 -5.18 -8.29
CA GLY A 94 -4.35 -6.59 -8.58
C GLY A 94 -3.15 -7.38 -9.08
N ALA A 95 -1.91 -6.88 -8.89
CA ALA A 95 -0.72 -7.54 -9.46
C ALA A 95 -0.46 -8.97 -8.97
N LEU A 96 -1.11 -9.44 -7.91
CA LEU A 96 -0.99 -10.83 -7.42
C LEU A 96 -2.28 -11.63 -7.59
N ASP A 97 -3.32 -11.07 -8.22
CA ASP A 97 -4.59 -11.76 -8.46
C ASP A 97 -4.43 -12.83 -9.52
N ASP A 98 -3.75 -12.50 -10.62
CA ASP A 98 -3.49 -13.43 -11.74
C ASP A 98 -1.99 -13.69 -12.01
N ALA A 99 -1.09 -13.07 -11.24
CA ALA A 99 0.36 -13.18 -11.46
C ALA A 99 1.12 -13.64 -10.21
N SER A 100 2.34 -14.10 -10.43
CA SER A 100 3.22 -14.62 -9.39
C SER A 100 3.98 -13.50 -8.67
N VAL A 101 4.61 -13.85 -7.55
CA VAL A 101 5.55 -12.95 -6.85
C VAL A 101 6.78 -12.65 -7.72
N ASP A 102 7.15 -13.56 -8.62
CA ASP A 102 8.27 -13.36 -9.55
C ASP A 102 7.90 -12.29 -10.60
N ASP A 103 6.68 -12.30 -11.13
CA ASP A 103 6.19 -11.28 -12.05
C ASP A 103 6.14 -9.90 -11.39
N LEU A 104 5.63 -9.83 -10.16
CA LEU A 104 5.61 -8.60 -9.36
C LEU A 104 7.03 -8.05 -9.14
N ALA A 105 7.98 -8.94 -8.81
CA ALA A 105 9.36 -8.55 -8.57
C ALA A 105 10.04 -8.07 -9.87
N GLY A 106 9.76 -8.73 -11.00
CA GLY A 106 10.21 -8.32 -12.34
C GLY A 106 9.79 -6.90 -12.69
N ARG A 107 8.52 -6.52 -12.43
CA ARG A 107 8.01 -5.15 -12.63
C ARG A 107 8.73 -4.08 -11.78
N LEU A 108 9.35 -4.49 -10.69
CA LEU A 108 10.12 -3.64 -9.77
C LEU A 108 11.62 -3.65 -10.08
N GLY A 109 12.09 -4.48 -11.02
CA GLY A 109 13.50 -4.63 -11.36
C GLY A 109 14.33 -5.32 -10.27
N ILE A 110 13.70 -6.16 -9.43
CA ILE A 110 14.38 -6.87 -8.34
C ILE A 110 14.01 -8.36 -8.33
N GLY A 111 14.82 -9.20 -7.69
CA GLY A 111 14.49 -10.61 -7.50
C GLY A 111 13.43 -10.84 -6.43
N SER A 112 12.58 -11.87 -6.59
CA SER A 112 11.50 -12.20 -5.65
C SER A 112 11.99 -12.53 -4.23
N ARG A 113 13.15 -13.18 -4.11
CA ARG A 113 13.82 -13.41 -2.80
C ARG A 113 14.15 -12.09 -2.10
N HIS A 114 14.60 -11.09 -2.86
CA HIS A 114 14.89 -9.76 -2.33
C HIS A 114 13.59 -9.04 -1.94
N LEU A 115 12.58 -9.08 -2.81
CA LEU A 115 11.25 -8.52 -2.52
C LEU A 115 10.64 -9.08 -1.23
N ARG A 116 10.65 -10.40 -1.05
CA ARG A 116 10.17 -11.07 0.18
C ARG A 116 10.92 -10.57 1.42
N ARG A 117 12.25 -10.44 1.34
CA ARG A 117 13.08 -9.93 2.44
C ARG A 117 12.73 -8.49 2.80
N LEU A 118 12.50 -7.63 1.80
CA LEU A 118 12.09 -6.25 2.03
C LEU A 118 10.70 -6.17 2.67
N PHE A 119 9.75 -6.98 2.21
CA PHE A 119 8.42 -7.09 2.79
C PHE A 119 8.45 -7.51 4.26
N LEU A 120 9.20 -8.56 4.59
CA LEU A 120 9.38 -8.99 5.98
C LEU A 120 10.06 -7.91 6.83
N ARG A 121 11.10 -7.25 6.31
CA ARG A 121 11.81 -6.18 7.03
C ARG A 121 10.91 -4.99 7.33
N HIS A 122 10.13 -4.53 6.36
CA HIS A 122 9.39 -3.26 6.45
C HIS A 122 7.96 -3.43 6.96
N LEU A 123 7.34 -4.59 6.76
CA LEU A 123 5.92 -4.84 7.08
C LEU A 123 5.71 -6.05 8.00
N GLY A 124 6.73 -6.87 8.25
CA GLY A 124 6.59 -8.12 9.00
C GLY A 124 5.80 -9.23 8.28
N ALA A 125 5.36 -9.00 7.03
CA ALA A 125 4.51 -9.91 6.28
C ALA A 125 5.02 -10.11 4.85
N THR A 126 4.72 -11.26 4.23
CA THR A 126 5.12 -11.54 2.83
C THR A 126 4.18 -10.86 1.82
N PRO A 127 4.60 -10.66 0.55
CA PRO A 127 3.72 -10.08 -0.48
C PRO A 127 2.39 -10.83 -0.66
N VAL A 128 2.43 -12.16 -0.58
CA VAL A 128 1.24 -13.02 -0.70
C VAL A 128 0.32 -12.85 0.50
N ALA A 129 0.86 -12.79 1.72
CA ALA A 129 0.06 -12.57 2.93
C ALA A 129 -0.64 -11.20 2.90
N VAL A 130 0.06 -10.15 2.42
CA VAL A 130 -0.53 -8.83 2.23
C VAL A 130 -1.66 -8.87 1.21
N ALA A 131 -1.45 -9.49 0.05
CA ALA A 131 -2.51 -9.65 -0.96
C ALA A 131 -3.71 -10.43 -0.41
N GLN A 132 -3.49 -11.56 0.27
CA GLN A 132 -4.54 -12.38 0.87
C GLN A 132 -5.35 -11.59 1.92
N THR A 133 -4.69 -10.83 2.79
CA THR A 133 -5.34 -10.00 3.80
C THR A 133 -6.27 -8.98 3.14
N ARG A 134 -5.83 -8.35 2.05
CA ARG A 134 -6.67 -7.40 1.29
C ARG A 134 -7.88 -8.05 0.66
N ARG A 135 -7.71 -9.23 0.04
CA ARG A 135 -8.82 -10.00 -0.53
C ARG A 135 -9.87 -10.34 0.53
N VAL A 136 -9.41 -10.77 1.71
CA VAL A 136 -10.31 -11.11 2.82
C VAL A 136 -11.06 -9.88 3.34
N HIS A 137 -10.39 -8.74 3.52
CA HIS A 137 -11.08 -7.51 3.94
C HIS A 137 -12.08 -7.01 2.92
N PHE A 138 -11.77 -7.10 1.63
CA PHE A 138 -12.71 -6.72 0.58
C PHE A 138 -13.90 -7.68 0.52
N ALA A 139 -13.65 -8.99 0.61
CA ALA A 139 -14.71 -9.99 0.72
C ALA A 139 -15.61 -9.76 1.93
N LYS A 140 -15.03 -9.45 3.10
CA LYS A 140 -15.82 -9.18 4.31
C LYS A 140 -16.74 -7.98 4.11
N ARG A 141 -16.24 -6.90 3.51
CA ARG A 141 -17.08 -5.74 3.14
C ARG A 141 -18.20 -6.14 2.18
N LEU A 142 -17.90 -6.92 1.15
CA LEU A 142 -18.94 -7.44 0.23
C LEU A 142 -19.99 -8.30 0.93
N ILE A 143 -19.59 -9.11 1.90
CA ILE A 143 -20.51 -9.94 2.69
C ILE A 143 -21.45 -9.07 3.54
N ASP A 144 -20.93 -7.95 4.07
CA ASP A 144 -21.67 -7.05 4.97
C ASP A 144 -22.55 -6.06 4.22
N ASP A 145 -22.06 -5.51 3.10
CA ASP A 145 -22.66 -4.36 2.42
C ASP A 145 -23.50 -4.77 1.20
N THR A 146 -23.41 -6.03 0.74
CA THR A 146 -24.05 -6.48 -0.50
C THR A 146 -24.74 -7.84 -0.36
N ASP A 147 -25.76 -8.04 -1.17
CA ASP A 147 -26.49 -9.31 -1.29
C ASP A 147 -25.90 -10.27 -2.32
N LEU A 148 -24.68 -10.02 -2.80
CA LEU A 148 -24.06 -10.83 -3.84
C LEU A 148 -24.01 -12.32 -3.44
N PRO A 149 -24.24 -13.25 -4.38
CA PRO A 149 -23.97 -14.66 -4.14
C PRO A 149 -22.53 -14.86 -3.66
N MET A 150 -22.29 -15.80 -2.73
CA MET A 150 -20.93 -16.04 -2.19
C MET A 150 -19.91 -16.40 -3.27
N THR A 151 -20.39 -16.98 -4.37
CA THR A 151 -19.59 -17.26 -5.58
C THR A 151 -19.08 -15.98 -6.22
N GLU A 152 -19.95 -14.99 -6.40
CA GLU A 152 -19.59 -13.67 -6.92
C GLU A 152 -18.72 -12.89 -5.93
N VAL A 153 -18.99 -12.97 -4.62
CA VAL A 153 -18.14 -12.35 -3.59
C VAL A 153 -16.71 -12.90 -3.68
N ALA A 154 -16.55 -14.22 -3.80
CA ALA A 154 -15.25 -14.85 -3.91
C ALA A 154 -14.49 -14.37 -5.16
N LEU A 155 -15.15 -14.39 -6.33
CA LEU A 155 -14.57 -13.92 -7.59
C LEU A 155 -14.22 -12.43 -7.53
N ALA A 156 -15.15 -11.60 -7.05
CA ALA A 156 -14.98 -10.16 -6.92
C ALA A 156 -13.83 -9.77 -5.98
N SER A 157 -13.53 -10.64 -5.02
CA SER A 157 -12.44 -10.44 -4.06
C SER A 157 -11.11 -11.04 -4.50
N GLY A 158 -10.99 -11.53 -5.74
CA GLY A 158 -9.73 -12.08 -6.28
C GLY A 158 -9.42 -13.50 -5.81
N PHE A 159 -10.43 -14.27 -5.37
CA PHE A 159 -10.26 -15.70 -5.14
C PHE A 159 -10.58 -16.48 -6.42
N SER A 160 -9.62 -17.26 -6.90
CA SER A 160 -9.80 -18.19 -8.02
C SER A 160 -10.55 -19.49 -7.64
N SER A 161 -10.85 -19.68 -6.35
CA SER A 161 -11.52 -20.89 -5.86
C SER A 161 -12.38 -20.60 -4.64
N ILE A 162 -13.66 -20.97 -4.73
CA ILE A 162 -14.63 -20.91 -3.62
C ILE A 162 -14.18 -21.80 -2.45
N ARG A 163 -13.57 -22.95 -2.72
CA ARG A 163 -13.02 -23.81 -1.66
C ARG A 163 -11.93 -23.09 -0.87
N ARG A 164 -10.99 -22.43 -1.56
CA ARG A 164 -9.91 -21.66 -0.92
C ARG A 164 -10.46 -20.45 -0.17
N PHE A 165 -11.46 -19.77 -0.74
CA PHE A 165 -12.20 -18.69 -0.08
C PHE A 165 -12.80 -19.15 1.26
N ASN A 166 -13.60 -20.22 1.24
CA ASN A 166 -14.21 -20.78 2.45
C ASN A 166 -13.17 -21.24 3.48
N ALA A 167 -12.09 -21.89 3.03
CA ALA A 167 -11.00 -22.31 3.92
C ALA A 167 -10.32 -21.10 4.57
N THR A 168 -10.03 -20.05 3.80
CA THR A 168 -9.39 -18.82 4.31
C THR A 168 -10.26 -18.15 5.39
N PHE A 169 -11.57 -18.06 5.17
CA PHE A 169 -12.50 -17.47 6.14
C PHE A 169 -12.63 -18.32 7.41
N ARG A 170 -12.68 -19.65 7.30
CA ARG A 170 -12.65 -20.52 8.49
C ARG A 170 -11.37 -20.35 9.29
N THR A 171 -10.21 -20.27 8.63
CA THR A 171 -8.93 -20.08 9.31
C THR A 171 -8.85 -18.72 10.00
N LEU A 172 -9.36 -17.65 9.39
CA LEU A 172 -9.22 -16.28 9.92
C LEU A 172 -10.32 -15.87 10.90
N TYR A 173 -11.56 -16.30 10.69
CA TYR A 173 -12.73 -15.87 11.47
C TYR A 173 -13.39 -17.02 12.27
N GLY A 174 -12.95 -18.27 12.10
CA GLY A 174 -13.57 -19.43 12.74
C GLY A 174 -14.97 -19.76 12.23
N ARG A 175 -15.44 -19.09 11.17
CA ARG A 175 -16.80 -19.19 10.61
C ARG A 175 -16.77 -19.23 9.09
N THR A 176 -17.84 -19.70 8.48
CA THR A 176 -17.99 -19.65 7.02
C THR A 176 -18.39 -18.24 6.55
N PRO A 177 -18.08 -17.86 5.29
CA PRO A 177 -18.52 -16.59 4.72
C PRO A 177 -20.04 -16.36 4.83
N SER A 178 -20.84 -17.41 4.65
CA SER A 178 -22.30 -17.33 4.77
C SER A 178 -22.77 -17.04 6.20
N GLU A 179 -22.12 -17.62 7.22
CA GLU A 179 -22.41 -17.34 8.63
C GLU A 179 -22.04 -15.93 9.06
N LEU A 180 -21.11 -15.27 8.35
CA LEU A 180 -20.71 -13.90 8.62
C LEU A 180 -21.71 -12.87 8.07
N ARG A 181 -22.58 -13.25 7.13
CA ARG A 181 -23.62 -12.37 6.61
C ARG A 181 -24.71 -12.21 7.68
N SER A 182 -24.88 -10.98 8.17
CA SER A 182 -25.95 -10.69 9.14
C SER A 182 -27.33 -10.77 8.47
N ALA A 183 -28.36 -11.14 9.24
CA ALA A 183 -29.75 -11.15 8.78
C ALA A 183 -30.34 -9.75 8.50
N SER A 184 -29.59 -8.67 8.79
CA SER A 184 -30.00 -7.28 8.60
C SER A 184 -30.03 -6.81 7.13
N ALA A 185 -29.98 -7.73 6.17
CA ALA A 185 -30.18 -7.48 4.74
C ALA A 185 -31.66 -7.14 4.43
N ALA A 186 -32.22 -6.16 5.14
CA ALA A 186 -33.59 -5.67 5.01
C ALA A 186 -33.84 -4.85 3.73
N SER A 187 -33.05 -5.05 2.68
CA SER A 187 -33.32 -4.47 1.36
C SER A 187 -32.73 -5.37 0.27
N ARG A 188 -33.42 -6.50 0.03
CA ARG A 188 -33.21 -7.36 -1.14
C ARG A 188 -33.60 -6.65 -2.42
N VAL A 189 -32.89 -5.59 -2.78
CA VAL A 189 -32.99 -5.06 -4.15
C VAL A 189 -32.24 -6.06 -5.02
N HIS A 190 -32.96 -6.99 -5.62
CA HIS A 190 -32.44 -7.81 -6.72
C HIS A 190 -31.96 -6.87 -7.81
N ARG A 191 -30.64 -6.66 -7.89
CA ARG A 191 -30.03 -5.91 -8.98
C ARG A 191 -29.78 -6.84 -10.15
N ALA A 192 -29.83 -6.27 -11.36
CA ALA A 192 -29.53 -7.05 -12.55
C ALA A 192 -28.09 -7.59 -12.49
N PRO A 193 -27.79 -8.76 -13.08
CA PRO A 193 -26.43 -9.24 -13.20
C PRO A 193 -25.51 -8.15 -13.81
N GLY A 194 -24.38 -7.89 -13.18
CA GLY A 194 -23.46 -6.82 -13.60
C GLY A 194 -23.67 -5.47 -12.89
N GLU A 195 -24.75 -5.31 -12.12
CA GLU A 195 -24.99 -4.10 -11.32
C GLU A 195 -24.62 -4.31 -9.85
N TYR A 196 -23.64 -3.53 -9.39
CA TYR A 196 -23.13 -3.59 -8.02
C TYR A 196 -23.22 -2.22 -7.38
N VAL A 197 -23.50 -2.19 -6.08
CA VAL A 197 -23.48 -0.94 -5.32
C VAL A 197 -22.70 -1.13 -4.04
N PHE A 198 -21.82 -0.19 -3.77
CA PHE A 198 -20.93 -0.16 -2.63
C PHE A 198 -21.15 1.12 -1.85
N ARG A 199 -21.13 1.05 -0.52
CA ARG A 199 -20.97 2.24 0.32
C ARG A 199 -19.50 2.44 0.63
N LEU A 200 -18.97 3.60 0.30
CA LEU A 200 -17.58 3.96 0.56
C LEU A 200 -17.54 5.15 1.49
N SER A 201 -16.91 5.00 2.66
CA SER A 201 -16.68 6.11 3.57
C SER A 201 -15.60 7.05 3.02
N TYR A 202 -15.75 8.35 3.25
CA TYR A 202 -14.75 9.37 2.93
C TYR A 202 -14.39 10.19 4.17
N ARG A 203 -13.22 10.85 4.14
CA ARG A 203 -12.79 11.73 5.23
C ARG A 203 -13.10 13.20 4.87
N PRO A 204 -13.89 13.93 5.68
CA PRO A 204 -14.11 15.38 5.50
C PRO A 204 -12.79 16.18 5.51
N PRO A 205 -12.73 17.39 4.92
CA PRO A 205 -13.86 18.24 4.51
C PRO A 205 -14.33 18.05 3.06
N ALA A 206 -13.57 17.34 2.21
CA ALA A 206 -13.93 17.21 0.80
C ALA A 206 -14.94 16.07 0.58
N ALA A 207 -16.23 16.41 0.47
CA ALA A 207 -17.24 15.49 -0.03
C ALA A 207 -17.03 15.26 -1.53
N PRO A 208 -16.97 14.00 -2.01
CA PRO A 208 -16.93 13.72 -3.44
C PRO A 208 -18.16 14.35 -4.11
N ARG A 209 -17.99 14.94 -5.30
CA ARG A 209 -19.14 15.37 -6.12
C ARG A 209 -19.76 14.16 -6.80
N GLU A 210 -21.06 14.24 -7.10
CA GLU A 210 -21.68 13.25 -7.98
C GLU A 210 -20.96 13.24 -9.33
N TYR A 211 -20.57 12.05 -9.81
CA TYR A 211 -20.04 11.89 -11.16
C TYR A 211 -20.34 10.51 -11.71
N ARG A 212 -20.36 10.42 -13.05
CA ARG A 212 -20.46 9.18 -13.80
C ARG A 212 -19.30 9.09 -14.79
N ARG A 213 -18.74 7.90 -14.97
CA ARG A 213 -17.65 7.67 -15.94
C ARG A 213 -17.74 6.28 -16.57
N ARG A 214 -17.39 6.18 -17.85
CA ARG A 214 -17.08 4.88 -18.46
C ARG A 214 -15.74 4.33 -17.97
N VAL A 215 -15.67 3.03 -17.77
CA VAL A 215 -14.46 2.31 -17.35
C VAL A 215 -14.23 1.17 -18.33
N SER A 216 -12.99 1.00 -18.77
CA SER A 216 -12.58 -0.12 -19.61
C SER A 216 -11.46 -0.90 -18.92
N LEU A 217 -11.66 -2.20 -18.77
CA LEU A 217 -10.77 -3.13 -18.06
C LEU A 217 -10.77 -4.47 -18.78
N GLY A 218 -9.58 -4.98 -19.14
CA GLY A 218 -9.46 -6.29 -19.79
C GLY A 218 -10.22 -6.42 -21.11
N GLY A 219 -10.33 -5.33 -21.89
CA GLY A 219 -11.11 -5.29 -23.14
C GLY A 219 -12.63 -5.18 -22.95
N ARG A 220 -13.12 -5.23 -21.71
CA ARG A 220 -14.54 -5.02 -21.39
C ARG A 220 -14.78 -3.58 -20.98
N THR A 221 -15.98 -3.07 -21.24
CA THR A 221 -16.39 -1.71 -20.88
C THR A 221 -17.63 -1.77 -19.99
N GLY A 222 -17.69 -0.84 -19.05
CA GLY A 222 -18.85 -0.61 -18.20
C GLY A 222 -18.89 0.83 -17.72
N ALA A 223 -19.67 1.11 -16.69
CA ALA A 223 -19.83 2.43 -16.12
C ALA A 223 -19.73 2.41 -14.59
N ILE A 224 -19.26 3.52 -14.04
CA ILE A 224 -19.33 3.81 -12.61
C ILE A 224 -20.09 5.10 -12.39
N ALA A 225 -20.87 5.17 -11.32
CA ALA A 225 -21.47 6.40 -10.82
C ALA A 225 -21.25 6.50 -9.31
N VAL A 226 -20.83 7.67 -8.84
CA VAL A 226 -20.63 7.94 -7.42
C VAL A 226 -21.63 9.01 -6.99
N ARG A 227 -22.37 8.75 -5.91
CA ARG A 227 -23.39 9.64 -5.37
C ARG A 227 -23.17 9.87 -3.88
N PRO A 228 -23.07 11.12 -3.40
CA PRO A 228 -22.95 11.40 -1.98
C PRO A 228 -24.21 11.00 -1.21
N ILE A 229 -24.04 10.42 -0.02
CA ILE A 229 -25.15 10.17 0.89
C ILE A 229 -25.26 11.37 1.83
N HIS A 230 -26.28 12.20 1.64
CA HIS A 230 -26.48 13.39 2.47
C HIS A 230 -26.57 13.04 3.96
N GLY A 231 -25.90 13.85 4.79
CA GLY A 231 -25.84 13.65 6.25
C GLY A 231 -24.92 12.51 6.71
N LYS A 232 -24.24 11.81 5.79
CA LYS A 232 -23.24 10.79 6.12
C LYS A 232 -21.91 11.09 5.43
N ASN A 233 -20.81 10.67 6.06
CA ASN A 233 -19.48 10.71 5.44
C ASN A 233 -19.28 9.50 4.50
N GLU A 234 -20.26 9.26 3.64
CA GLU A 234 -20.34 8.09 2.76
C GLU A 234 -20.78 8.50 1.36
N VAL A 235 -20.32 7.73 0.38
CA VAL A 235 -20.81 7.77 -1.00
C VAL A 235 -21.30 6.41 -1.44
N GLU A 236 -22.34 6.40 -2.26
CA GLU A 236 -22.83 5.23 -2.96
C GLU A 236 -22.12 5.13 -4.32
N LEU A 237 -21.32 4.09 -4.51
CA LEU A 237 -20.67 3.75 -5.77
C LEU A 237 -21.49 2.68 -6.48
N HIS A 238 -22.14 3.06 -7.57
CA HIS A 238 -22.76 2.14 -8.53
C HIS A 238 -21.73 1.72 -9.57
N ILE A 239 -21.64 0.43 -9.83
CA ILE A 239 -20.79 -0.16 -10.86
C ILE A 239 -21.70 -1.01 -11.75
N ASP A 240 -21.72 -0.68 -13.03
CA ASP A 240 -22.26 -1.52 -14.09
C ASP A 240 -21.08 -2.11 -14.84
N PHE A 241 -20.76 -3.38 -14.57
CA PHE A 241 -19.63 -4.07 -15.18
C PHE A 241 -19.89 -5.59 -15.28
N PRO A 242 -19.67 -6.22 -16.44
CA PRO A 242 -20.08 -7.62 -16.64
C PRO A 242 -19.23 -8.65 -15.89
N GLU A 243 -18.09 -8.27 -15.32
CA GLU A 243 -17.13 -9.19 -14.70
C GLU A 243 -16.94 -8.90 -13.21
N PRO A 244 -17.43 -9.76 -12.30
CA PRO A 244 -17.25 -9.57 -10.87
C PRO A 244 -15.78 -9.44 -10.46
N ALA A 245 -14.88 -10.22 -11.08
CA ALA A 245 -13.45 -10.20 -10.77
C ALA A 245 -12.78 -8.82 -10.95
N ALA A 246 -13.36 -7.93 -11.75
CA ALA A 246 -12.87 -6.56 -11.92
C ALA A 246 -13.22 -5.63 -10.75
N LEU A 247 -14.18 -6.00 -9.88
CA LEU A 247 -14.74 -5.10 -8.87
C LEU A 247 -13.73 -4.62 -7.84
N LEU A 248 -12.88 -5.49 -7.30
CA LEU A 248 -11.81 -5.08 -6.37
C LEU A 248 -10.92 -3.99 -7.00
N LYS A 249 -10.58 -4.15 -8.27
CA LYS A 249 -9.75 -3.20 -9.01
C LYS A 249 -10.50 -1.89 -9.27
N ILE A 250 -11.77 -1.95 -9.69
CA ILE A 250 -12.61 -0.76 -9.92
C ILE A 250 -12.79 0.03 -8.62
N VAL A 251 -13.15 -0.64 -7.52
CA VAL A 251 -13.34 0.01 -6.21
C VAL A 251 -12.03 0.65 -5.73
N ASN A 252 -10.88 -0.02 -5.87
CA ASN A 252 -9.59 0.56 -5.50
C ASN A 252 -9.23 1.79 -6.36
N LEU A 253 -9.51 1.76 -7.66
CA LEU A 253 -9.30 2.93 -8.54
C LEU A 253 -10.19 4.10 -8.16
N VAL A 254 -11.46 3.84 -7.82
CA VAL A 254 -12.38 4.88 -7.35
C VAL A 254 -11.90 5.46 -6.02
N ARG A 255 -11.50 4.62 -5.07
CA ARG A 255 -10.94 5.09 -3.79
C ARG A 255 -9.72 5.98 -3.99
N GLN A 256 -8.78 5.55 -4.83
CA GLN A 256 -7.58 6.33 -5.11
C GLN A 256 -7.88 7.67 -5.80
N LYS A 257 -8.85 7.70 -6.72
CA LYS A 257 -9.21 8.93 -7.44
C LYS A 257 -9.95 9.94 -6.57
N LEU A 258 -10.64 9.46 -5.54
CA LEU A 258 -11.49 10.27 -4.66
C LEU A 258 -10.88 10.47 -3.27
N ASP A 259 -9.60 10.11 -3.08
CA ASP A 259 -8.90 10.15 -1.79
C ASP A 259 -9.68 9.48 -0.64
N LEU A 260 -10.38 8.39 -0.93
CA LEU A 260 -11.17 7.61 0.02
C LEU A 260 -10.30 6.58 0.76
N GLN A 261 -10.64 6.30 2.02
CA GLN A 261 -9.96 5.29 2.85
C GLN A 261 -10.46 3.84 2.59
#